data_AF-A0A355RDI4-F1
#
_entry.id   AF-A0A355RDI4-F1
#
_cell.length_a   1.000
_cell.length_b   1.000
_cell.length_c   1.000
_cell.angle_alpha   90.00
_cell.angle_beta   90.00
_cell.angle_gamma   90.00
#
_symmetry.space_group_name_H-M   'P 1'
#
loop_
_entity.id
_entity.type
_entity.pdbx_description
1 polymer ?
#
loop_
_entity_poly.entity_id
_entity_poly.type
_entity_poly.pdbx_seq_one_letter_code
_entity_poly.pdbx_strand_id
1 'polypeptide(L)'
;ELITGIDLVEQMINVAAGKPLGLKQDAVQINGWSIENRLYAEDPYRNFLPSIGRLTRYRPPAETASDDHIIRNDTGVYEGGEISMYYDPMIAKLCSWALSRAGAIELMRLALDRFEVEGIGHNLPFLSAVMDHPKFISGDMTTAFIAEEYPDGFEGVTLPTVALRRVVAASAAMYRVGEIRRAQISGRLDNHARKVGDHWVVCLQGESHGVTVAADQNGALVTFEDGASHYVSGAWTPGIKLADMLVDKTPLVMKVDEISGGFRLRTRGADLKVTIRSPRHAELALLMPEKLPPDTSKLLLCPMPGMLVKLSVEEGEEVQEGQALCTIEAMKMENILRAERKGVVQKVNALAGDSLAVDDVIIEFE
;
A
#
# COMPACT_ATOMS: atom_id res chain seq x y z
N GLU A 1 0.61 -28.04 -3.83
CA GLU A 1 2.07 -28.05 -4.04
C GLU A 1 2.82 -27.91 -2.72
N LEU A 2 2.74 -26.76 -2.01
CA LEU A 2 3.56 -26.52 -0.82
C LEU A 2 3.31 -27.47 0.37
N ILE A 3 2.10 -28.03 0.51
CA ILE A 3 1.80 -29.03 1.56
C ILE A 3 1.99 -30.48 1.10
N THR A 4 1.98 -30.73 -0.20
CA THR A 4 2.04 -32.09 -0.77
C THR A 4 3.43 -32.46 -1.27
N GLY A 5 4.29 -31.47 -1.56
CA GLY A 5 5.57 -31.68 -2.23
C GLY A 5 5.42 -32.13 -3.70
N ILE A 6 4.23 -31.98 -4.27
CA ILE A 6 3.92 -32.39 -5.65
C ILE A 6 3.85 -31.13 -6.52
N ASP A 7 4.63 -31.11 -7.60
CA ASP A 7 4.49 -30.18 -8.71
C ASP A 7 3.38 -30.69 -9.64
N LEU A 8 2.26 -29.97 -9.70
CA LEU A 8 1.12 -30.40 -10.51
C LEU A 8 1.42 -30.26 -12.01
N VAL A 9 2.19 -29.25 -12.41
CA VAL A 9 2.55 -29.02 -13.82
C VAL A 9 3.44 -30.16 -14.33
N GLU A 10 4.39 -30.61 -13.51
CA GLU A 10 5.21 -31.79 -13.81
C GLU A 10 4.33 -33.04 -14.03
N GLN A 11 3.40 -33.31 -13.11
CA GLN A 11 2.52 -34.48 -13.23
C GLN A 11 1.58 -34.38 -14.44
N MET A 12 1.08 -33.18 -14.74
CA MET A 12 0.27 -32.92 -15.94
C MET A 12 1.04 -33.26 -17.22
N ILE A 13 2.31 -32.83 -17.34
CA ILE A 13 3.15 -33.15 -18.51
C ILE A 13 3.42 -34.66 -18.58
N ASN A 14 3.73 -35.29 -17.45
CA ASN A 14 4.02 -36.73 -17.40
C ASN A 14 2.82 -37.57 -17.87
N VAL A 15 1.61 -37.27 -17.36
CA VAL A 15 0.39 -37.97 -17.77
C VAL A 15 0.02 -37.68 -19.22
N ALA A 16 0.19 -36.43 -19.67
CA ALA A 16 -0.04 -36.07 -21.08
C ALA A 16 0.92 -36.82 -22.04
N ALA A 17 2.13 -37.17 -21.57
CA ALA A 17 3.08 -38.01 -22.28
C ALA A 17 2.82 -39.53 -22.13
N GLY A 18 1.68 -39.93 -21.58
CA GLY A 18 1.29 -41.34 -21.40
C GLY A 18 2.01 -42.07 -20.25
N LYS A 19 2.70 -41.35 -19.35
CA LYS A 19 3.33 -41.97 -18.18
C LYS A 19 2.29 -42.22 -17.08
N PRO A 20 2.44 -43.29 -16.28
CA PRO A 20 1.62 -43.49 -15.09
C PRO A 20 1.99 -42.48 -13.98
N LEU A 21 1.12 -42.35 -12.98
CA LEU A 21 1.44 -41.59 -11.76
C LEU A 21 2.58 -42.30 -11.01
N GLY A 22 3.64 -41.55 -10.69
CA GLY A 22 4.81 -42.06 -9.96
C GLY A 22 4.57 -42.28 -8.47
N LEU A 23 3.37 -41.95 -7.98
CA LEU A 23 2.99 -41.93 -6.58
C LEU A 23 1.71 -42.75 -6.40
N LYS A 24 1.61 -43.49 -5.30
CA LYS A 24 0.38 -44.14 -4.85
C LYS A 24 -0.31 -43.27 -3.79
N GLN A 25 -1.58 -43.56 -3.49
CA GLN A 25 -2.38 -42.76 -2.54
C GLN A 25 -1.75 -42.65 -1.15
N ASP A 26 -1.07 -43.71 -0.68
CA ASP A 26 -0.35 -43.77 0.60
C ASP A 26 0.93 -42.94 0.62
N ALA A 27 1.50 -42.61 -0.56
CA ALA A 27 2.64 -41.71 -0.69
C ALA A 27 2.23 -40.22 -0.74
N VAL A 28 0.95 -39.91 -0.94
CA VAL A 28 0.44 -38.52 -0.94
C VAL A 28 0.26 -38.07 0.50
N GLN A 29 1.27 -37.39 1.03
CA GLN A 29 1.25 -36.81 2.37
C GLN A 29 0.86 -35.33 2.33
N ILE A 30 0.31 -34.84 3.45
CA ILE A 30 -0.02 -33.43 3.67
C ILE A 30 0.77 -32.97 4.89
N ASN A 31 1.74 -32.09 4.68
CA ASN A 31 2.65 -31.60 5.70
C ASN A 31 2.54 -30.07 5.84
N GLY A 32 2.30 -29.60 7.06
CA GLY A 32 2.18 -28.19 7.36
C GLY A 32 0.92 -27.54 6.79
N TRP A 33 0.99 -26.23 6.62
CA TRP A 33 -0.10 -25.36 6.17
C TRP A 33 0.41 -24.36 5.14
N SER A 34 -0.43 -24.03 4.16
CA SER A 34 -0.12 -23.03 3.15
C SER A 34 -1.27 -22.04 2.97
N ILE A 35 -0.93 -20.80 2.65
CA ILE A 35 -1.86 -19.71 2.34
C ILE A 35 -1.40 -19.07 1.05
N GLU A 36 -2.34 -18.83 0.15
CA GLU A 36 -2.14 -18.08 -1.10
C GLU A 36 -3.00 -16.82 -1.06
N ASN A 37 -2.38 -15.69 -1.34
CA ASN A 37 -3.05 -14.41 -1.58
C ASN A 37 -2.87 -14.01 -3.04
N ARG A 38 -3.95 -13.58 -3.68
CA ARG A 38 -3.93 -13.05 -5.04
C ARG A 38 -3.78 -11.55 -4.99
N LEU A 39 -2.66 -11.08 -5.49
CA LEU A 39 -2.41 -9.68 -5.67
C LEU A 39 -3.07 -9.24 -6.98
N TYR A 40 -4.08 -8.39 -6.86
CA TYR A 40 -4.83 -7.82 -7.98
C TYR A 40 -4.51 -6.34 -8.15
N ALA A 41 -4.42 -5.90 -9.41
CA ALA A 41 -4.42 -4.51 -9.82
C ALA A 41 -5.84 -3.94 -9.71
N GLU A 42 -6.37 -3.86 -8.50
CA GLU A 42 -7.69 -3.34 -8.16
C GLU A 42 -7.55 -2.43 -6.94
N ASP A 43 -8.23 -1.30 -6.91
CA ASP A 43 -8.16 -0.35 -5.80
C ASP A 43 -9.26 -0.60 -4.75
N PRO A 44 -8.94 -1.16 -3.57
CA PRO A 44 -9.96 -1.46 -2.56
C PRO A 44 -10.66 -0.21 -2.02
N TYR A 45 -9.98 0.94 -2.01
CA TYR A 45 -10.56 2.21 -1.52
C TYR A 45 -11.60 2.78 -2.49
N ARG A 46 -11.64 2.27 -3.71
CA ARG A 46 -12.57 2.68 -4.78
C ARG A 46 -13.39 1.48 -5.26
N ASN A 47 -13.88 0.69 -4.30
CA ASN A 47 -14.71 -0.48 -4.53
C ASN A 47 -14.10 -1.50 -5.51
N PHE A 48 -12.81 -1.79 -5.35
CA PHE A 48 -12.04 -2.74 -6.16
C PHE A 48 -12.05 -2.41 -7.67
N LEU A 49 -12.14 -1.12 -8.02
CA LEU A 49 -12.04 -0.71 -9.41
C LEU A 49 -10.71 -1.19 -10.02
N PRO A 50 -10.73 -1.87 -11.19
CA PRO A 50 -9.52 -2.29 -11.88
C PRO A 50 -8.60 -1.10 -12.16
N SER A 51 -7.31 -1.31 -11.93
CA SER A 51 -6.27 -0.33 -12.14
C SER A 51 -5.38 -0.75 -13.29
N ILE A 52 -5.26 0.15 -14.27
CA ILE A 52 -4.36 0.00 -15.41
C ILE A 52 -3.19 0.96 -15.27
N GLY A 53 -2.06 0.59 -15.86
CA GLY A 53 -0.90 1.47 -15.96
C GLY A 53 0.41 0.80 -15.59
N ARG A 54 1.45 1.62 -15.57
CA ARG A 54 2.83 1.17 -15.42
C ARG A 54 3.18 0.89 -13.96
N LEU A 55 3.79 -0.26 -13.70
CA LEU A 55 4.39 -0.62 -12.43
C LEU A 55 5.68 0.19 -12.25
N THR A 56 5.61 1.32 -11.53
CA THR A 56 6.79 2.16 -11.26
C THR A 56 7.70 1.53 -10.22
N ARG A 57 7.12 0.76 -9.31
CA ARG A 57 7.81 -0.11 -8.37
C ARG A 57 7.12 -1.47 -8.37
N TYR A 58 7.89 -2.54 -8.47
CA TYR A 58 7.39 -3.90 -8.25
C TYR A 58 8.50 -4.72 -7.59
N ARG A 59 8.42 -4.84 -6.27
CA ARG A 59 9.39 -5.55 -5.46
C ARG A 59 8.68 -6.54 -4.53
N PRO A 60 8.52 -7.80 -4.94
CA PRO A 60 8.00 -8.84 -4.06
C PRO A 60 8.96 -9.10 -2.89
N PRO A 61 8.48 -9.73 -1.80
CA PRO A 61 9.36 -10.27 -0.77
C PRO A 61 10.34 -11.27 -1.39
N ALA A 62 11.51 -11.45 -0.76
CA ALA A 62 12.45 -12.47 -1.19
C ALA A 62 11.82 -13.86 -1.05
N GLU A 63 11.90 -14.64 -2.13
CA GLU A 63 11.51 -16.04 -2.07
C GLU A 63 12.46 -16.79 -1.14
N THR A 64 11.89 -17.65 -0.33
CA THR A 64 12.62 -18.47 0.63
C THR A 64 12.06 -19.87 0.58
N ALA A 65 12.93 -20.87 0.65
CA ALA A 65 12.55 -22.26 0.79
C ALA A 65 13.47 -22.90 1.81
N SER A 66 12.91 -23.27 2.95
CA SER A 66 13.61 -23.94 4.05
C SER A 66 12.70 -25.00 4.67
N ASP A 67 13.26 -25.82 5.55
CA ASP A 67 12.51 -26.89 6.22
C ASP A 67 11.38 -26.35 7.12
N ASP A 68 11.49 -25.11 7.59
CA ASP A 68 10.53 -24.51 8.53
C ASP A 68 9.53 -23.54 7.87
N HIS A 69 9.93 -22.91 6.77
CA HIS A 69 9.11 -21.91 6.08
C HIS A 69 9.44 -21.77 4.59
N ILE A 70 8.42 -21.41 3.81
CA ILE A 70 8.51 -21.09 2.39
C ILE A 70 7.74 -19.80 2.10
N ILE A 71 8.34 -18.89 1.34
CA ILE A 71 7.67 -17.79 0.63
C ILE A 71 7.91 -18.00 -0.87
N ARG A 72 6.83 -18.06 -1.64
CA ARG A 72 6.86 -18.24 -3.11
C ARG A 72 6.00 -17.15 -3.76
N ASN A 73 6.48 -16.54 -4.83
CA ASN A 73 5.76 -15.50 -5.54
C ASN A 73 5.65 -15.84 -7.04
N ASP A 74 4.52 -16.42 -7.43
CA ASP A 74 4.25 -16.67 -8.84
C ASP A 74 3.77 -15.38 -9.51
N THR A 75 4.56 -14.86 -10.43
CA THR A 75 4.25 -13.59 -11.11
C THR A 75 4.43 -13.69 -12.61
N GLY A 76 3.57 -12.97 -13.35
CA GLY A 76 3.69 -12.75 -14.78
C GLY A 76 4.16 -11.34 -15.15
N VAL A 77 4.53 -10.52 -14.14
CA VAL A 77 4.88 -9.10 -14.32
C VAL A 77 6.25 -8.78 -13.74
N TYR A 78 6.78 -7.60 -14.06
CA TYR A 78 8.07 -7.12 -13.58
C TYR A 78 8.07 -5.59 -13.43
N GLU A 79 9.01 -5.06 -12.65
CA GLU A 79 9.16 -3.62 -12.45
C GLU A 79 9.39 -2.89 -13.78
N GLY A 80 8.60 -1.86 -14.02
CA GLY A 80 8.60 -1.11 -15.27
C GLY A 80 7.72 -1.68 -16.39
N GLY A 81 7.11 -2.85 -16.18
CA GLY A 81 6.03 -3.37 -17.03
C GLY A 81 4.72 -2.61 -16.85
N GLU A 82 3.71 -2.94 -17.65
CA GLU A 82 2.41 -2.26 -17.66
C GLU A 82 1.27 -3.26 -17.58
N ILE A 83 0.28 -2.95 -16.72
CA ILE A 83 -0.98 -3.68 -16.63
C ILE A 83 -1.92 -3.10 -17.68
N SER A 84 -2.12 -3.84 -18.76
CA SER A 84 -3.02 -3.44 -19.85
C SER A 84 -4.46 -3.88 -19.57
N MET A 85 -5.41 -3.20 -20.21
CA MET A 85 -6.84 -3.55 -20.14
C MET A 85 -7.23 -4.86 -20.84
N TYR A 86 -6.31 -5.51 -21.57
CA TYR A 86 -6.62 -6.67 -22.42
C TYR A 86 -6.58 -8.01 -21.68
N TYR A 87 -6.12 -8.03 -20.43
CA TYR A 87 -5.90 -9.25 -19.66
C TYR A 87 -6.49 -9.14 -18.26
N ASP A 88 -6.46 -10.26 -17.54
CA ASP A 88 -6.86 -10.36 -16.15
C ASP A 88 -6.02 -9.41 -15.25
N PRO A 89 -6.62 -8.76 -14.23
CA PRO A 89 -5.91 -7.83 -13.36
C PRO A 89 -4.96 -8.48 -12.34
N MET A 90 -4.81 -9.82 -12.31
CA MET A 90 -3.92 -10.49 -11.37
C MET A 90 -2.46 -10.19 -11.71
N ILE A 91 -1.72 -9.67 -10.72
CA ILE A 91 -0.31 -9.35 -10.87
C ILE A 91 0.60 -10.41 -10.27
N ALA A 92 0.18 -11.05 -9.17
CA ALA A 92 0.97 -12.11 -8.54
C ALA A 92 0.12 -13.03 -7.65
N LYS A 93 0.62 -14.23 -7.40
CA LYS A 93 0.17 -15.11 -6.32
C LYS A 93 1.26 -15.18 -5.28
N LEU A 94 1.01 -14.59 -4.13
CA LEU A 94 1.91 -14.65 -3.00
C LEU A 94 1.51 -15.84 -2.13
N CYS A 95 2.40 -16.81 -2.05
CA CYS A 95 2.20 -18.05 -1.33
C CYS A 95 3.14 -18.11 -0.12
N SER A 96 2.61 -18.59 0.99
CA SER A 96 3.38 -18.89 2.20
C SER A 96 3.13 -20.33 2.62
N TRP A 97 4.11 -20.92 3.31
CA TRP A 97 3.94 -22.21 3.98
C TRP A 97 4.77 -22.26 5.26
N ALA A 98 4.24 -22.95 6.26
CA ALA A 98 4.92 -23.27 7.51
C ALA A 98 4.32 -24.55 8.14
N LEU A 99 4.95 -25.05 9.22
CA LEU A 99 4.46 -26.21 9.97
C LEU A 99 3.07 -26.00 10.61
N SER A 100 2.73 -24.77 11.01
CA SER A 100 1.44 -24.43 11.61
C SER A 100 0.69 -23.38 10.79
N ARG A 101 -0.64 -23.40 10.84
CA ARG A 101 -1.50 -22.40 10.18
C ARG A 101 -1.15 -20.99 10.65
N ALA A 102 -1.00 -20.79 11.95
CA ALA A 102 -0.61 -19.51 12.53
C ALA A 102 0.76 -19.03 12.02
N GLY A 103 1.73 -19.95 11.89
CA GLY A 103 3.03 -19.66 11.29
C GLY A 103 2.93 -19.21 9.83
N ALA A 104 2.10 -19.89 9.02
CA ALA A 104 1.87 -19.50 7.63
C ALA A 104 1.20 -18.12 7.51
N ILE A 105 0.21 -17.82 8.39
CA ILE A 105 -0.41 -16.48 8.45
C ILE A 105 0.62 -15.41 8.79
N GLU A 106 1.46 -15.63 9.81
CA GLU A 106 2.43 -14.64 10.23
C GLU A 106 3.51 -14.39 9.16
N LEU A 107 3.96 -15.44 8.48
CA LEU A 107 4.83 -15.32 7.31
C LEU A 107 4.17 -14.52 6.19
N MET A 108 2.90 -14.80 5.89
CA MET A 108 2.14 -14.07 4.88
C MET A 108 2.02 -12.59 5.22
N ARG A 109 1.72 -12.26 6.48
CA ARG A 109 1.67 -10.86 6.96
C ARG A 109 2.99 -10.13 6.70
N LEU A 110 4.11 -10.71 7.15
CA LEU A 110 5.43 -10.14 6.93
C LEU A 110 5.80 -10.04 5.46
N ALA A 111 5.38 -11.01 4.64
CA ALA A 111 5.59 -11.02 3.20
C ALA A 111 4.81 -9.89 2.50
N LEU A 112 3.56 -9.64 2.89
CA LEU A 112 2.75 -8.53 2.39
C LEU A 112 3.32 -7.15 2.75
N ASP A 113 3.81 -6.96 3.98
CA ASP A 113 4.45 -5.69 4.36
C ASP A 113 5.67 -5.36 3.48
N ARG A 114 6.43 -6.39 3.11
CA ARG A 114 7.65 -6.28 2.29
C ARG A 114 7.36 -6.15 0.80
N PHE A 115 6.14 -6.43 0.35
CA PHE A 115 5.78 -6.37 -1.06
C PHE A 115 5.55 -4.92 -1.48
N GLU A 116 6.46 -4.30 -2.22
CA GLU A 116 6.30 -2.95 -2.76
C GLU A 116 5.63 -3.00 -4.15
N VAL A 117 4.53 -2.27 -4.32
CA VAL A 117 3.87 -2.03 -5.62
C VAL A 117 3.53 -0.55 -5.69
N GLU A 118 3.93 0.11 -6.77
CA GLU A 118 3.63 1.52 -7.02
C GLU A 118 3.27 1.73 -8.49
N GLY A 119 2.51 2.80 -8.77
CA GLY A 119 2.09 3.20 -10.12
C GLY A 119 0.69 2.73 -10.52
N ILE A 120 0.10 1.80 -9.77
CA ILE A 120 -1.27 1.32 -9.93
C ILE A 120 -1.96 1.21 -8.56
N GLY A 121 -3.29 1.25 -8.55
CA GLY A 121 -4.10 0.80 -7.43
C GLY A 121 -4.04 -0.73 -7.31
N HIS A 122 -3.97 -1.23 -6.07
CA HIS A 122 -3.78 -2.66 -5.83
C HIS A 122 -4.39 -3.12 -4.49
N ASN A 123 -4.75 -4.39 -4.40
CA ASN A 123 -5.47 -4.92 -3.24
C ASN A 123 -4.58 -5.31 -2.02
N LEU A 124 -3.27 -5.06 -2.08
CA LEU A 124 -2.32 -5.37 -1.01
C LEU A 124 -2.74 -4.92 0.42
N PRO A 125 -3.24 -3.68 0.66
CA PRO A 125 -3.67 -3.28 2.00
C PRO A 125 -4.89 -4.07 2.47
N PHE A 126 -5.81 -4.40 1.57
CA PHE A 126 -6.99 -5.22 1.86
C PHE A 126 -6.61 -6.67 2.19
N LEU A 127 -5.68 -7.28 1.44
CA LEU A 127 -5.15 -8.61 1.76
C LEU A 127 -4.54 -8.63 3.17
N SER A 128 -3.79 -7.57 3.52
CA SER A 128 -3.20 -7.44 4.85
C SER A 128 -4.27 -7.31 5.94
N ALA A 129 -5.36 -6.58 5.67
CA ALA A 129 -6.49 -6.47 6.59
C ALA A 129 -7.17 -7.82 6.84
N VAL A 130 -7.40 -8.61 5.79
CA VAL A 130 -7.99 -9.96 5.91
C VAL A 130 -7.06 -10.91 6.68
N MET A 131 -5.75 -10.86 6.45
CA MET A 131 -4.77 -11.66 7.21
C MET A 131 -4.78 -11.31 8.71
N ASP A 132 -5.13 -10.08 9.06
CA ASP A 132 -5.27 -9.60 10.45
C ASP A 132 -6.68 -9.81 11.03
N HIS A 133 -7.66 -10.24 10.22
CA HIS A 133 -9.05 -10.35 10.64
C HIS A 133 -9.27 -11.51 11.63
N PRO A 134 -9.93 -11.29 12.80
CA PRO A 134 -10.13 -12.34 13.82
C PRO A 134 -10.80 -13.63 13.30
N LYS A 135 -11.86 -13.52 12.49
CA LYS A 135 -12.52 -14.69 11.86
C LYS A 135 -11.58 -15.45 10.91
N PHE A 136 -10.68 -14.75 10.20
CA PHE A 136 -9.68 -15.41 9.36
C PHE A 136 -8.65 -16.16 10.20
N ILE A 137 -8.18 -15.55 11.29
CA ILE A 137 -7.24 -16.15 12.23
C ILE A 137 -7.83 -17.38 12.92
N SER A 138 -9.09 -17.31 13.39
CA SER A 138 -9.76 -18.43 14.04
C SER A 138 -10.09 -19.58 13.08
N GLY A 139 -10.30 -19.26 11.79
CA GLY A 139 -10.75 -20.21 10.78
C GLY A 139 -12.27 -20.36 10.72
N ASP A 140 -13.02 -19.65 11.57
CA ASP A 140 -14.48 -19.62 11.56
C ASP A 140 -14.98 -18.64 10.48
N MET A 141 -14.93 -19.11 9.23
CA MET A 141 -15.28 -18.33 8.04
C MET A 141 -16.31 -19.05 7.19
N THR A 142 -17.22 -18.28 6.62
CA THR A 142 -18.21 -18.74 5.65
C THR A 142 -17.83 -18.26 4.25
N THR A 143 -18.52 -18.75 3.22
CA THR A 143 -18.41 -18.17 1.87
C THR A 143 -19.00 -16.76 1.77
N ALA A 144 -19.74 -16.31 2.79
CA ALA A 144 -20.27 -14.96 2.90
C ALA A 144 -19.37 -14.02 3.72
N PHE A 145 -18.24 -14.52 4.26
CA PHE A 145 -17.30 -13.76 5.10
C PHE A 145 -17.01 -12.36 4.56
N ILE A 146 -16.73 -12.24 3.26
CA ILE A 146 -16.38 -10.95 2.70
C ILE A 146 -17.54 -9.96 2.66
N ALA A 147 -18.74 -10.44 2.34
CA ALA A 147 -19.95 -9.61 2.32
C ALA A 147 -20.42 -9.25 3.75
N GLU A 148 -20.13 -10.11 4.73
CA GLU A 148 -20.46 -9.88 6.15
C GLU A 148 -19.51 -8.86 6.80
N GLU A 149 -18.19 -9.00 6.59
CA GLU A 149 -17.19 -8.17 7.28
C GLU A 149 -16.79 -6.91 6.51
N TYR A 150 -17.05 -6.86 5.20
CA TYR A 150 -16.78 -5.70 4.33
C TYR A 150 -18.00 -5.33 3.47
N PRO A 151 -19.18 -5.09 4.07
CA PRO A 151 -20.42 -4.83 3.32
C PRO A 151 -20.36 -3.56 2.48
N ASP A 152 -19.65 -2.54 2.97
CA ASP A 152 -19.49 -1.23 2.33
C ASP A 152 -18.13 -1.10 1.61
N GLY A 153 -17.46 -2.22 1.35
CA GLY A 153 -16.13 -2.27 0.76
C GLY A 153 -15.02 -2.09 1.79
N PHE A 154 -13.83 -1.67 1.34
CA PHE A 154 -12.66 -1.50 2.21
C PHE A 154 -12.51 -0.06 2.68
N GLU A 155 -12.80 0.19 3.96
CA GLU A 155 -12.71 1.51 4.58
C GLU A 155 -11.29 1.89 5.06
N GLY A 156 -10.31 1.01 4.84
CA GLY A 156 -8.97 1.14 5.39
C GLY A 156 -8.81 0.47 6.75
N VAL A 157 -7.59 0.54 7.31
CA VAL A 157 -7.26 -0.04 8.61
C VAL A 157 -6.70 1.02 9.54
N THR A 158 -7.28 1.11 10.73
CA THR A 158 -6.71 1.84 11.86
C THR A 158 -5.88 0.88 12.72
N LEU A 159 -4.81 1.39 13.34
CA LEU A 159 -3.88 0.55 14.09
C LEU A 159 -4.29 0.60 15.56
N PRO A 160 -4.32 -0.54 16.27
CA PRO A 160 -4.55 -0.52 17.71
C PRO A 160 -3.40 0.20 18.41
N THR A 161 -3.67 0.79 19.59
CA THR A 161 -2.72 1.63 20.34
C THR A 161 -1.33 1.01 20.50
N VAL A 162 -1.23 -0.31 20.72
CA VAL A 162 0.05 -1.01 20.85
C VAL A 162 0.86 -0.98 19.55
N ALA A 163 0.22 -1.24 18.41
CA ALA A 163 0.87 -1.17 17.10
C ALA A 163 1.18 0.29 16.73
N LEU A 164 0.27 1.21 17.03
CA LEU A 164 0.43 2.65 16.82
C LEU A 164 1.68 3.19 17.52
N ARG A 165 1.89 2.85 18.81
CA ARG A 165 3.06 3.27 19.58
C ARG A 165 4.38 2.77 18.99
N ARG A 166 4.40 1.56 18.40
CA ARG A 166 5.60 1.05 17.71
C ARG A 166 5.91 1.88 16.46
N VAL A 167 4.89 2.27 15.69
CA VAL A 167 5.03 3.18 14.54
C VAL A 167 5.49 4.58 14.98
N VAL A 168 4.92 5.11 16.08
CA VAL A 168 5.39 6.37 16.69
C VAL A 168 6.88 6.31 17.00
N ALA A 169 7.31 5.28 17.72
CA ALA A 169 8.70 5.13 18.13
C ALA A 169 9.64 5.04 16.92
N ALA A 170 9.31 4.17 15.96
CA ALA A 170 10.13 3.96 14.77
C ALA A 170 10.21 5.23 13.90
N SER A 171 9.08 5.89 13.67
CA SER A 171 9.01 7.12 12.87
C SER A 171 9.80 8.28 13.51
N ALA A 172 9.73 8.45 14.84
CA ALA A 172 10.52 9.44 15.56
C ALA A 172 12.03 9.19 15.45
N ALA A 173 12.45 7.93 15.60
CA ALA A 173 13.85 7.53 15.43
C ALA A 173 14.34 7.81 13.99
N MET A 174 13.57 7.40 12.99
CA MET A 174 13.87 7.66 11.56
C MET A 174 13.96 9.16 11.26
N TYR A 175 13.02 9.96 11.78
CA TYR A 175 13.00 11.40 11.56
C TYR A 175 14.26 12.07 12.12
N ARG A 176 14.69 11.66 13.33
CA ARG A 176 15.92 12.18 13.93
C ARG A 176 17.14 11.87 13.09
N VAL A 177 17.24 10.68 12.48
CA VAL A 177 18.33 10.33 11.55
C VAL A 177 18.38 11.31 10.38
N GLY A 178 17.22 11.60 9.77
CA GLY A 178 17.11 12.59 8.69
C GLY A 178 17.52 14.00 9.14
N GLU A 179 17.13 14.41 10.34
CA GLU A 179 17.48 15.72 10.92
C GLU A 179 18.96 15.88 11.24
N ILE A 180 19.62 14.83 11.75
CA ILE A 180 21.07 14.80 11.98
C ILE A 180 21.81 14.95 10.66
N ARG A 181 21.37 14.25 9.60
CA ARG A 181 21.94 14.41 8.25
C ARG A 181 21.84 15.86 7.77
N ARG A 182 20.67 16.50 7.94
CA ARG A 182 20.48 17.92 7.58
C ARG A 182 21.42 18.86 8.34
N ALA A 183 21.76 18.54 9.59
CA ALA A 183 22.71 19.35 10.36
C ALA A 183 24.16 19.27 9.86
N GLN A 184 24.51 18.31 8.99
CA GLN A 184 25.85 18.08 8.45
C GLN A 184 26.13 18.76 7.10
N ILE A 185 25.27 19.69 6.65
CA ILE A 185 25.49 20.45 5.42
C ILE A 185 26.81 21.24 5.50
N SER A 186 27.55 21.27 4.38
CA SER A 186 28.80 22.01 4.23
C SER A 186 28.58 23.53 4.26
N GLY A 187 29.63 24.30 4.60
CA GLY A 187 29.54 25.77 4.68
C GLY A 187 28.77 26.31 5.88
N ARG A 188 28.45 25.45 6.87
CA ARG A 188 27.90 25.88 8.16
C ARG A 188 28.94 26.64 8.98
N LEU A 189 28.46 27.50 9.88
CA LEU A 189 29.31 28.14 10.88
C LEU A 189 29.98 27.06 11.77
N ASP A 190 31.31 27.08 11.85
CA ASP A 190 32.11 26.03 12.51
C ASP A 190 31.63 25.73 13.94
N ASN A 191 31.55 26.76 14.79
CA ASN A 191 31.18 26.63 16.20
C ASN A 191 29.67 26.79 16.48
N HIS A 192 28.85 26.92 15.43
CA HIS A 192 27.41 27.17 15.56
C HIS A 192 26.59 26.24 14.66
N ALA A 193 27.03 24.98 14.53
CA ALA A 193 26.26 23.96 13.84
C ALA A 193 24.87 23.78 14.51
N ARG A 194 23.86 23.52 13.67
CA ARG A 194 22.50 23.22 14.14
C ARG A 194 22.53 22.01 15.08
N LYS A 195 22.00 22.18 16.29
CA LYS A 195 21.78 21.10 17.26
C LYS A 195 20.40 20.52 17.02
N VAL A 196 20.33 19.21 16.80
CA VAL A 196 19.06 18.49 16.61
C VAL A 196 18.45 18.23 17.99
N GLY A 197 17.17 18.59 18.14
CA GLY A 197 16.41 18.35 19.35
C GLY A 197 16.17 16.85 19.61
N ASP A 198 15.92 16.53 20.86
CA ASP A 198 15.57 15.21 21.37
C ASP A 198 14.06 15.04 21.64
N HIS A 199 13.33 16.14 21.85
CA HIS A 199 11.88 16.14 22.06
C HIS A 199 11.11 16.35 20.75
N TRP A 200 10.14 15.48 20.51
CA TRP A 200 9.30 15.48 19.31
C TRP A 200 7.84 15.21 19.68
N VAL A 201 6.93 15.71 18.85
CA VAL A 201 5.51 15.36 18.89
C VAL A 201 5.20 14.67 17.57
N VAL A 202 4.81 13.40 17.66
CA VAL A 202 4.41 12.57 16.53
C VAL A 202 2.89 12.55 16.46
N CYS A 203 2.32 13.02 15.37
CA CYS A 203 0.89 13.02 15.13
C CYS A 203 0.54 12.04 14.00
N LEU A 204 -0.32 11.07 14.29
CA LEU A 204 -0.92 10.14 13.33
C LEU A 204 -2.27 9.62 13.85
N GLN A 205 -3.16 9.19 12.94
CA GLN A 205 -4.52 8.74 13.28
C GLN A 205 -5.32 9.74 14.15
N GLY A 206 -5.07 11.05 14.00
CA GLY A 206 -5.71 12.08 14.82
C GLY A 206 -5.17 12.19 16.25
N GLU A 207 -4.27 11.30 16.67
CA GLU A 207 -3.63 11.33 17.97
C GLU A 207 -2.29 12.06 17.91
N SER A 208 -1.88 12.65 19.04
CA SER A 208 -0.58 13.31 19.21
C SER A 208 0.17 12.65 20.36
N HIS A 209 1.42 12.27 20.11
CA HIS A 209 2.29 11.61 21.07
C HIS A 209 3.55 12.43 21.27
N GLY A 210 3.71 13.01 22.47
CA GLY A 210 4.99 13.57 22.89
C GLY A 210 5.98 12.44 23.17
N VAL A 211 7.16 12.53 22.58
CA VAL A 211 8.23 11.54 22.72
C VAL A 211 9.60 12.20 22.83
N THR A 212 10.49 11.55 23.57
CA THR A 212 11.91 11.90 23.67
C THR A 212 12.75 10.80 23.06
N VAL A 213 13.68 11.17 22.18
CA VAL A 213 14.53 10.22 21.44
C VAL A 213 15.98 10.33 21.95
N ALA A 214 16.46 9.29 22.62
CA ALA A 214 17.86 9.12 23.00
C ALA A 214 18.49 8.02 22.14
N ALA A 215 19.46 8.37 21.29
CA ALA A 215 20.07 7.45 20.33
C ALA A 215 21.53 7.19 20.67
N ASP A 216 21.95 5.95 20.43
CA ASP A 216 23.33 5.48 20.49
C ASP A 216 23.79 4.98 19.10
N GLN A 217 24.91 4.25 19.04
CA GLN A 217 25.43 3.71 17.77
C GLN A 217 24.62 2.52 17.22
N ASN A 218 23.82 1.86 18.06
CA ASN A 218 23.09 0.63 17.74
C ASN A 218 21.60 0.88 17.46
N GLY A 219 21.04 1.96 17.99
CA GLY A 219 19.62 2.28 17.86
C GLY A 219 19.21 3.53 18.63
N ALA A 220 17.91 3.61 18.92
CA ALA A 220 17.31 4.71 19.65
C ALA A 220 16.28 4.22 20.67
N LEU A 221 16.42 4.66 21.92
CA LEU A 221 15.39 4.55 22.93
C LEU A 221 14.42 5.73 22.77
N VAL A 222 13.16 5.42 22.47
CA VAL A 222 12.08 6.41 22.39
C VAL A 222 11.21 6.29 23.63
N THR A 223 11.11 7.38 24.40
CA THR A 223 10.34 7.43 25.65
C THR A 223 9.11 8.33 25.48
N PHE A 224 7.94 7.83 25.85
CA PHE A 224 6.66 8.53 25.79
C PHE A 224 6.43 9.36 27.05
N GLU A 225 5.48 10.30 27.00
CA GLU A 225 5.12 11.15 28.15
C GLU A 225 4.60 10.37 29.37
N ASP A 226 4.02 9.18 29.16
CA ASP A 226 3.57 8.29 30.24
C ASP A 226 4.70 7.45 30.87
N GLY A 227 5.94 7.64 30.41
CA GLY A 227 7.12 6.91 30.86
C GLY A 227 7.34 5.56 30.18
N ALA A 228 6.43 5.10 29.31
CA ALA A 228 6.67 3.92 28.50
C ALA A 228 7.83 4.18 27.52
N SER A 229 8.62 3.16 27.21
CA SER A 229 9.72 3.30 26.25
C SER A 229 9.81 2.11 25.31
N HIS A 230 10.27 2.39 24.09
CA HIS A 230 10.49 1.42 23.03
C HIS A 230 11.90 1.57 22.50
N TYR A 231 12.65 0.47 22.41
CA TYR A 231 13.97 0.45 21.79
C TYR A 231 13.83 0.14 20.30
N VAL A 232 14.26 1.09 19.47
CA VAL A 232 14.20 1.01 18.02
C VAL A 232 15.60 0.76 17.47
N SER A 233 15.73 -0.24 16.61
CA SER A 233 16.96 -0.51 15.85
C SER A 233 16.62 -0.86 14.41
N GLY A 234 17.54 -0.64 13.48
CA GLY A 234 17.32 -0.91 12.07
C GLY A 234 18.31 -0.17 11.19
N ALA A 235 18.43 -0.61 9.94
CA ALA A 235 19.40 -0.07 8.97
C ALA A 235 18.78 0.99 8.04
N TRP A 236 17.60 1.53 8.37
CA TRP A 236 16.95 2.52 7.52
C TRP A 236 17.76 3.81 7.43
N THR A 237 17.88 4.33 6.21
CA THR A 237 18.46 5.64 5.91
C THR A 237 17.54 6.42 4.97
N PRO A 238 17.55 7.76 4.99
CA PRO A 238 16.74 8.58 4.08
C PRO A 238 16.89 8.17 2.62
N GLY A 239 15.77 8.08 1.89
CA GLY A 239 15.69 7.57 0.52
C GLY A 239 15.33 6.08 0.40
N ILE A 240 15.49 5.28 1.45
CA ILE A 240 15.01 3.88 1.45
C ILE A 240 13.49 3.86 1.62
N LYS A 241 12.80 3.27 0.64
CA LYS A 241 11.33 3.17 0.59
C LYS A 241 10.72 2.09 1.49
N LEU A 242 11.51 1.12 1.92
CA LEU A 242 11.07 0.04 2.81
C LEU A 242 11.96 0.01 4.05
N ALA A 243 11.43 0.45 5.19
CA ALA A 243 12.11 0.42 6.48
C ALA A 243 11.86 -0.93 7.14
N ASP A 244 12.91 -1.77 7.19
CA ASP A 244 12.93 -2.96 8.03
C ASP A 244 13.54 -2.59 9.39
N MET A 245 12.67 -2.45 10.40
CA MET A 245 13.02 -1.99 11.74
C MET A 245 12.68 -3.07 12.77
N LEU A 246 13.38 -3.03 13.90
CA LEU A 246 13.06 -3.80 15.10
C LEU A 246 12.63 -2.81 16.18
N VAL A 247 11.41 -2.97 16.69
CA VAL A 247 10.92 -2.25 17.87
C VAL A 247 10.73 -3.29 18.98
N ASP A 248 11.50 -3.15 20.06
CA ASP A 248 11.59 -4.13 21.15
C ASP A 248 11.86 -5.56 20.65
N LYS A 249 12.82 -5.68 19.72
CA LYS A 249 13.23 -6.94 19.06
C LYS A 249 12.13 -7.59 18.19
N THR A 250 10.98 -6.94 18.04
CA THR A 250 9.90 -7.42 17.17
C THR A 250 9.96 -6.69 15.82
N PRO A 251 9.96 -7.41 14.69
CA PRO A 251 9.95 -6.81 13.36
C PRO A 251 8.80 -5.81 13.17
N LEU A 252 9.12 -4.69 12.55
CA LEU A 252 8.19 -3.67 12.08
C LEU A 252 8.66 -3.23 10.70
N VAL A 253 8.01 -3.75 9.67
CA VAL A 253 8.28 -3.37 8.28
C VAL A 253 7.29 -2.27 7.90
N MET A 254 7.80 -1.16 7.39
CA MET A 254 7.00 -0.02 6.96
C MET A 254 7.47 0.45 5.60
N LYS A 255 6.53 0.73 4.70
CA LYS A 255 6.82 1.50 3.48
C LYS A 255 6.84 2.98 3.83
N VAL A 256 7.80 3.71 3.27
CA VAL A 256 8.14 5.07 3.67
C VAL A 256 8.15 5.98 2.44
N ASP A 257 7.27 6.97 2.45
CA ASP A 257 7.34 8.12 1.56
C ASP A 257 7.53 9.40 2.36
N GLU A 258 8.50 10.23 1.96
CA GLU A 258 8.75 11.50 2.64
C GLU A 258 7.62 12.48 2.34
N ILE A 259 7.14 13.15 3.39
CA ILE A 259 6.18 14.25 3.27
C ILE A 259 6.71 15.47 4.02
N SER A 260 6.12 16.64 3.77
CA SER A 260 6.44 17.82 4.56
C SER A 260 6.16 17.56 6.04
N GLY A 261 7.21 17.67 6.86
CA GLY A 261 7.13 17.47 8.30
C GLY A 261 6.96 16.02 8.75
N GLY A 262 7.33 15.01 7.96
CA GLY A 262 7.31 13.61 8.42
C GLY A 262 7.33 12.58 7.28
N PHE A 263 6.51 11.53 7.42
CA PHE A 263 6.42 10.43 6.46
C PHE A 263 4.96 10.02 6.21
N ARG A 264 4.64 9.54 5.00
CA ARG A 264 3.52 8.63 4.79
C ARG A 264 4.05 7.21 5.01
N LEU A 265 3.53 6.54 6.03
CA LEU A 265 3.93 5.20 6.43
C LEU A 265 2.82 4.20 6.14
N ARG A 266 3.16 3.11 5.47
CA ARG A 266 2.21 2.00 5.22
C ARG A 266 2.73 0.72 5.86
N THR A 267 1.89 0.05 6.64
CA THR A 267 2.19 -1.22 7.33
C THR A 267 0.88 -1.97 7.56
N ARG A 268 0.88 -3.29 7.38
CA ARG A 268 -0.36 -4.07 7.32
C ARG A 268 -1.32 -3.45 6.29
N GLY A 269 -2.60 -3.26 6.66
CA GLY A 269 -3.56 -2.52 5.85
C GLY A 269 -3.61 -1.00 6.11
N ALA A 270 -2.76 -0.50 7.02
CA ALA A 270 -2.79 0.90 7.45
C ALA A 270 -1.97 1.79 6.51
N ASP A 271 -2.52 2.96 6.18
CA ASP A 271 -1.85 4.01 5.43
C ASP A 271 -1.94 5.33 6.21
N LEU A 272 -0.80 5.76 6.73
CA LEU A 272 -0.73 6.74 7.81
C LEU A 272 0.10 7.93 7.38
N LYS A 273 -0.52 9.11 7.39
CA LYS A 273 0.21 10.37 7.35
C LYS A 273 0.78 10.66 8.74
N VAL A 274 2.07 10.39 8.93
CA VAL A 274 2.79 10.59 10.19
C VAL A 274 3.54 11.92 10.14
N THR A 275 3.12 12.88 10.94
CA THR A 275 3.80 14.17 11.05
C THR A 275 4.59 14.26 12.34
N ILE A 276 5.83 14.72 12.27
CA ILE A 276 6.81 14.74 13.35
C ILE A 276 7.34 16.15 13.45
N ARG A 277 7.09 16.79 14.59
CA ARG A 277 7.39 18.21 14.83
C ARG A 277 8.09 18.37 16.16
N SER A 278 8.89 19.42 16.33
CA SER A 278 9.29 19.82 17.68
C SER A 278 8.07 20.38 18.44
N PRO A 279 8.06 20.40 19.78
CA PRO A 279 6.90 20.85 20.57
C PRO A 279 6.30 22.19 20.12
N ARG A 280 7.14 23.21 19.94
CA ARG A 280 6.71 24.53 19.44
C ARG A 280 6.13 24.50 18.02
N HIS A 281 6.65 23.65 17.13
CA HIS A 281 6.10 23.51 15.78
C HIS A 281 4.75 22.79 15.80
N ALA A 282 4.56 21.83 16.71
CA ALA A 282 3.28 21.15 16.88
C ALA A 282 2.21 22.10 17.42
N GLU A 283 2.55 22.90 18.44
CA GLU A 283 1.68 23.95 18.99
C GLU A 283 1.19 24.92 17.89
N LEU A 284 2.11 25.43 17.06
CA LEU A 284 1.75 26.35 15.97
C LEU A 284 0.98 25.66 14.83
N ALA A 285 1.21 24.37 14.60
CA ALA A 285 0.51 23.62 13.56
C ALA A 285 -0.98 23.45 13.89
N LEU A 286 -1.37 23.45 15.16
CA LEU A 286 -2.78 23.43 15.59
C LEU A 286 -3.54 24.70 15.19
N LEU A 287 -2.83 25.80 14.91
CA LEU A 287 -3.42 27.05 14.46
C LEU A 287 -3.62 27.11 12.93
N MET A 288 -3.14 26.09 12.19
CA MET A 288 -3.26 26.08 10.74
C MET A 288 -4.71 25.75 10.35
N PRO A 289 -5.33 26.54 9.45
CA PRO A 289 -6.67 26.24 8.94
C PRO A 289 -6.73 24.87 8.28
N GLU A 290 -7.84 24.17 8.48
CA GLU A 290 -8.12 22.93 7.77
C GLU A 290 -8.36 23.25 6.28
N LYS A 291 -7.63 22.56 5.40
CA LYS A 291 -7.80 22.73 3.96
C LYS A 291 -8.99 21.90 3.51
N LEU A 292 -10.13 22.56 3.31
CA LEU A 292 -11.26 21.94 2.63
C LEU A 292 -10.87 21.60 1.18
N PRO A 293 -11.26 20.43 0.66
CA PRO A 293 -11.04 20.10 -0.75
C PRO A 293 -11.75 21.13 -1.65
N PRO A 294 -11.21 21.43 -2.84
CA PRO A 294 -11.84 22.36 -3.77
C PRO A 294 -13.22 21.81 -4.21
N ASP A 295 -14.24 22.66 -4.23
CA ASP A 295 -15.54 22.30 -4.79
C ASP A 295 -15.49 22.43 -6.31
N THR A 296 -15.22 21.33 -6.99
CA THR A 296 -15.25 21.26 -8.45
C THR A 296 -16.64 20.86 -8.91
N SER A 297 -17.50 21.87 -8.93
CA SER A 297 -18.95 21.82 -9.15
C SER A 297 -19.34 21.02 -10.40
N LYS A 298 -19.76 19.77 -10.21
CA LYS A 298 -20.65 18.92 -11.04
C LYS A 298 -20.41 18.82 -12.56
N LEU A 299 -19.37 19.41 -13.12
CA LEU A 299 -19.14 19.46 -14.56
C LEU A 299 -17.71 19.04 -14.87
N LEU A 300 -17.55 18.10 -15.80
CA LEU A 300 -16.28 17.87 -16.46
C LEU A 300 -16.18 18.83 -17.65
N LEU A 301 -15.40 19.90 -17.46
CA LEU A 301 -15.09 20.86 -18.52
C LEU A 301 -13.86 20.39 -19.31
N CYS A 302 -13.85 20.69 -20.60
CA CYS A 302 -12.72 20.45 -21.47
C CYS A 302 -11.58 21.45 -21.13
N PRO A 303 -10.42 21.00 -20.60
CA PRO A 303 -9.38 21.92 -20.13
C PRO A 303 -8.52 22.50 -21.27
N MET A 304 -8.63 21.93 -22.47
CA MET A 304 -7.77 22.26 -23.61
C MET A 304 -8.53 22.02 -24.92
N PRO A 305 -8.29 22.81 -25.98
CA PRO A 305 -8.94 22.56 -27.26
C PRO A 305 -8.36 21.29 -27.90
N GLY A 306 -9.22 20.39 -28.36
CA GLY A 306 -8.80 19.09 -28.90
C GLY A 306 -9.96 18.26 -29.43
N MET A 307 -9.66 17.04 -29.87
CA MET A 307 -10.66 16.10 -30.36
C MET A 307 -10.91 15.00 -29.33
N LEU A 308 -12.17 14.71 -29.03
CA LEU A 308 -12.55 13.61 -28.14
C LEU A 308 -12.32 12.28 -28.86
N VAL A 309 -11.31 11.51 -28.47
CA VAL A 309 -10.96 10.24 -29.11
C VAL A 309 -11.86 9.11 -28.63
N LYS A 310 -12.10 9.08 -27.31
CA LYS A 310 -12.80 7.98 -26.65
C LYS A 310 -13.57 8.47 -25.43
N LEU A 311 -14.81 8.02 -25.30
CA LEU A 311 -15.57 8.02 -24.04
C LEU A 311 -15.44 6.64 -23.39
N SER A 312 -15.19 6.63 -22.08
CA SER A 312 -15.00 5.41 -21.30
C SER A 312 -16.09 5.20 -20.24
N VAL A 313 -17.13 6.04 -20.25
CA VAL A 313 -18.26 5.99 -19.31
C VAL A 313 -19.58 6.24 -20.04
N GLU A 314 -20.67 5.72 -19.48
CA GLU A 314 -22.04 5.86 -19.98
C GLU A 314 -22.92 6.75 -19.09
N GLU A 315 -24.05 7.24 -19.61
CA GLU A 315 -25.04 7.97 -18.82
C GLU A 315 -25.68 7.07 -17.76
N GLY A 316 -25.76 7.56 -16.52
CA GLY A 316 -26.22 6.80 -15.35
C GLY A 316 -25.16 5.92 -14.70
N GLU A 317 -23.93 5.89 -15.22
CA GLU A 317 -22.83 5.12 -14.62
C GLU A 317 -22.28 5.79 -13.35
N GLU A 318 -22.06 4.99 -12.31
CA GLU A 318 -21.34 5.43 -11.11
C GLU A 318 -19.84 5.42 -11.38
N VAL A 319 -19.20 6.58 -11.22
CA VAL A 319 -17.76 6.75 -11.40
C VAL A 319 -17.06 6.94 -10.06
N GLN A 320 -15.85 6.38 -9.94
CA GLN A 320 -14.98 6.59 -8.78
C GLN A 320 -14.04 7.77 -9.01
N GLU A 321 -13.58 8.40 -7.93
CA GLU A 321 -12.52 9.40 -8.00
C GLU A 321 -11.31 8.85 -8.81
N GLY A 322 -10.73 9.66 -9.69
CA GLY A 322 -9.60 9.29 -10.54
C GLY A 322 -9.90 8.30 -11.69
N GLN A 323 -11.13 7.78 -11.81
CA GLN A 323 -11.55 6.91 -12.91
C GLN A 323 -11.44 7.66 -14.24
N ALA A 324 -10.96 6.99 -15.29
CA ALA A 324 -10.86 7.58 -16.62
C ALA A 324 -12.27 7.77 -17.21
N LEU A 325 -12.58 9.01 -17.60
CA LEU A 325 -13.89 9.38 -18.14
C LEU A 325 -13.84 9.45 -19.67
N CYS A 326 -12.87 10.18 -20.21
CA CYS A 326 -12.66 10.31 -21.63
C CYS A 326 -11.20 10.60 -21.98
N THR A 327 -10.86 10.49 -23.25
CA THR A 327 -9.53 10.79 -23.78
C THR A 327 -9.63 11.84 -24.88
N ILE A 328 -8.87 12.93 -24.74
CA ILE A 328 -8.81 14.01 -25.71
C ILE A 328 -7.44 13.99 -26.39
N GLU A 329 -7.42 14.01 -27.72
CA GLU A 329 -6.22 14.24 -28.51
C GLU A 329 -6.05 15.74 -28.75
N ALA A 330 -4.92 16.27 -28.28
CA ALA A 330 -4.47 17.62 -28.59
C ALA A 330 -3.01 17.53 -29.06
N MET A 331 -2.70 18.18 -30.18
CA MET A 331 -1.33 18.22 -30.73
C MET A 331 -0.66 16.83 -30.90
N LYS A 332 -1.43 15.81 -31.32
CA LYS A 332 -0.99 14.39 -31.47
C LYS A 332 -0.59 13.72 -30.14
N MET A 333 -1.07 14.24 -29.03
CA MET A 333 -0.89 13.68 -27.69
C MET A 333 -2.26 13.39 -27.08
N GLU A 334 -2.43 12.18 -26.56
CA GLU A 334 -3.64 11.77 -25.85
C GLU A 334 -3.57 12.19 -24.38
N ASN A 335 -4.65 12.78 -23.88
CA ASN A 335 -4.79 13.20 -22.49
C ASN A 335 -6.06 12.59 -21.91
N ILE A 336 -5.90 11.80 -20.85
CA ILE A 336 -7.00 11.14 -20.17
C ILE A 336 -7.57 12.08 -19.12
N LEU A 337 -8.84 12.47 -19.29
CA LEU A 337 -9.59 13.19 -18.26
C LEU A 337 -10.20 12.19 -17.27
N ARG A 338 -10.13 12.55 -16.00
CA ARG A 338 -10.50 11.67 -14.88
C ARG A 338 -11.54 12.33 -13.99
N ALA A 339 -12.35 11.52 -13.32
CA ALA A 339 -13.30 12.02 -12.33
C ALA A 339 -12.57 12.64 -11.14
N GLU A 340 -13.02 13.80 -10.68
CA GLU A 340 -12.42 14.47 -9.52
C GLU A 340 -12.99 13.99 -8.18
N ARG A 341 -14.14 13.33 -8.22
CA ARG A 341 -14.81 12.72 -7.05
C ARG A 341 -15.67 11.54 -7.48
N LYS A 342 -16.06 10.73 -6.51
CA LYS A 342 -17.11 9.74 -6.68
C LYS A 342 -18.44 10.44 -7.02
N GLY A 343 -19.17 9.94 -8.02
CA GLY A 343 -20.44 10.52 -8.46
C GLY A 343 -21.13 9.69 -9.53
N VAL A 344 -22.33 10.09 -9.94
CA VAL A 344 -23.08 9.45 -11.03
C VAL A 344 -23.08 10.37 -12.24
N VAL A 345 -22.80 9.82 -13.41
CA VAL A 345 -22.87 10.54 -14.69
C VAL A 345 -24.34 10.86 -14.98
N GLN A 346 -24.72 12.12 -14.89
CA GLN A 346 -26.08 12.56 -15.20
C GLN A 346 -26.29 12.60 -16.72
N LYS A 347 -25.32 13.13 -17.45
CA LYS A 347 -25.44 13.37 -18.89
C LYS A 347 -24.08 13.45 -19.58
N VAL A 348 -23.99 12.90 -20.78
CA VAL A 348 -22.80 13.02 -21.66
C VAL A 348 -23.17 13.92 -22.84
N ASN A 349 -22.47 15.05 -22.97
CA ASN A 349 -22.80 16.09 -23.95
C ASN A 349 -21.93 16.05 -25.23
N ALA A 350 -20.96 15.14 -25.31
CA ALA A 350 -20.04 15.00 -26.44
C ALA A 350 -19.93 13.54 -26.89
N LEU A 351 -19.54 13.31 -28.15
CA LEU A 351 -19.34 11.99 -28.75
C LEU A 351 -17.90 11.82 -29.24
N ALA A 352 -17.46 10.57 -29.39
CA ALA A 352 -16.15 10.28 -29.97
C ALA A 352 -16.06 10.84 -31.41
N GLY A 353 -15.01 11.61 -31.68
CA GLY A 353 -14.79 12.37 -32.92
C GLY A 353 -15.10 13.87 -32.81
N ASP A 354 -15.78 14.32 -31.75
CA ASP A 354 -16.14 15.73 -31.59
C ASP A 354 -14.91 16.60 -31.30
N SER A 355 -14.88 17.80 -31.90
CA SER A 355 -13.87 18.82 -31.61
C SER A 355 -14.40 19.74 -30.51
N LEU A 356 -13.70 19.78 -29.38
CA LEU A 356 -14.07 20.53 -28.19
C LEU A 356 -13.18 21.76 -28.04
N ALA A 357 -13.78 22.90 -27.68
CA ALA A 357 -13.08 24.08 -27.23
C ALA A 357 -12.76 23.99 -25.72
N VAL A 358 -11.99 24.95 -25.22
CA VAL A 358 -11.79 25.12 -23.77
C VAL A 358 -13.13 25.47 -23.12
N ASP A 359 -13.38 24.89 -21.95
CA ASP A 359 -14.59 25.06 -21.12
C ASP A 359 -15.88 24.44 -21.70
N ASP A 360 -15.82 23.73 -22.83
CA ASP A 360 -16.94 22.94 -23.31
C ASP A 360 -17.28 21.84 -22.29
N VAL A 361 -18.57 21.68 -21.98
CA VAL A 361 -19.05 20.67 -21.03
C VAL A 361 -19.05 19.30 -21.72
N ILE A 362 -18.26 18.36 -21.19
CA ILE A 362 -18.19 17.00 -21.70
C ILE A 362 -19.18 16.10 -20.96
N ILE A 363 -19.15 16.17 -19.63
CA ILE A 363 -19.95 15.34 -18.73
C ILE A 363 -20.55 16.19 -17.62
N GLU A 364 -21.81 15.93 -17.29
CA GLU A 364 -22.50 16.47 -16.12
C GLU A 364 -22.64 15.37 -15.07
N PHE A 365 -22.40 15.70 -13.80
CA PHE A 365 -22.55 14.84 -12.63
C PHE A 365 -23.73 15.30 -11.76
N GLU A 366 -24.36 14.35 -11.07
CA GLU A 366 -25.51 14.62 -10.19
C GLU A 366 -25.24 15.57 -9.00
#